data_AF-A0A7W4LQC8-F1
#
_entry.id   AF-A0A7W4LQC8-F1
#
_cell.length_a   1.000
_cell.length_b   1.000
_cell.length_c   1.000
_cell.angle_alpha   90.00
_cell.angle_beta   90.00
_cell.angle_gamma   90.00
#
_symmetry.space_group_name_H-M   'P 1'
#
loop_
_entity.id
_entity.type
_entity.pdbx_description
1 polymer ?
#
loop_
_entity_poly.entity_id
_entity_poly.type
_entity_poly.pdbx_seq_one_letter_code
_entity_poly.pdbx_strand_id
1 'polypeptide(L)'
;MKDHDASAQMIDTIRSAQARSAKLRISGGDSKTFLGLGTSGETLDSRNHSGILELDPTQHWIRARAGTALQELSATLDEHQLMLAFEPPAFSNNATVGGMVATGLAGPRRPWAGGVAEHLQGGSLIDGTGQMRHFGGEDIPSRLVAGSLGRLGVISEICLRVRQKPRQSLTLRLEISQSLALHQFHSWMRYSSPLSGSCHTGDALYLRLEGTPEAVKRARSLIGGEETSDSLWDDLREQRLSFFRDPRPLWCIHANASVPQRKLPGPVLLDWGGTQRWLKSAEPTLVIQRHAQALGGQAICFTPDGCAPGLAQLPEAEDMRALRKQLDPQGLFSR
;
A
#
# COMPACT_ATOMS: atom_id res chain seq x y z
N MET A 1 -8.12 21.92 -2.06
CA MET A 1 -9.05 22.60 -1.12
C MET A 1 -8.25 23.63 -0.31
N LYS A 2 -8.86 24.66 0.30
CA LYS A 2 -8.08 25.60 1.14
C LYS A 2 -7.51 24.86 2.35
N ASP A 3 -6.31 25.25 2.75
CA ASP A 3 -5.65 24.80 3.98
C ASP A 3 -6.62 24.86 5.18
N HIS A 4 -6.86 23.72 5.86
CA HIS A 4 -7.73 23.66 7.03
C HIS A 4 -7.13 22.78 8.13
N ASP A 5 -6.90 23.39 9.28
CA ASP A 5 -6.45 22.71 10.48
C ASP A 5 -7.63 22.40 11.42
N ALA A 6 -8.06 21.14 11.44
CA ALA A 6 -9.03 20.63 12.40
C ALA A 6 -8.41 19.84 13.58
N SER A 7 -7.13 20.06 13.90
CA SER A 7 -6.43 19.33 14.98
C SER A 7 -7.12 19.46 16.34
N ALA A 8 -7.53 20.67 16.72
CA ALA A 8 -8.27 20.92 17.96
C ALA A 8 -9.59 20.12 18.04
N GLN A 9 -10.36 20.10 16.95
CA GLN A 9 -11.61 19.34 16.87
C GLN A 9 -11.38 17.82 17.01
N MET A 10 -10.33 17.29 16.39
CA MET A 10 -9.97 15.87 16.52
C MET A 10 -9.56 15.54 17.96
N ILE A 11 -8.77 16.40 18.61
CA ILE A 11 -8.38 16.25 20.02
C ILE A 11 -9.60 16.23 20.94
N ASP A 12 -10.53 17.18 20.76
CA ASP A 12 -11.74 17.27 21.58
C ASP A 12 -12.64 16.04 21.39
N THR A 13 -12.75 15.54 20.16
CA THR A 13 -13.49 14.30 19.86
C THR A 13 -12.88 13.10 20.58
N ILE A 14 -11.55 12.97 20.56
CA ILE A 14 -10.84 11.89 21.26
C ILE A 14 -11.01 12.00 22.78
N ARG A 15 -10.86 13.18 23.36
CA ARG A 15 -11.06 13.41 24.79
C ARG A 15 -12.49 13.12 25.24
N SER A 16 -13.48 13.50 24.43
CA SER A 16 -14.89 13.17 24.67
C SER A 16 -15.14 11.66 24.64
N ALA A 17 -14.58 10.95 23.66
CA ALA A 17 -14.69 9.50 23.57
C ALA A 17 -13.97 8.82 24.75
N GLN A 18 -12.81 9.31 25.14
CA GLN A 18 -12.05 8.85 26.32
C GLN A 18 -12.87 8.97 27.60
N ALA A 19 -13.47 10.15 27.85
CA ALA A 19 -14.31 10.39 29.03
C ALA A 19 -15.52 9.44 29.11
N ARG A 20 -16.01 8.98 27.96
CA ARG A 20 -17.17 8.06 27.84
C ARG A 20 -16.76 6.59 27.65
N SER A 21 -15.46 6.28 27.57
CA SER A 21 -14.95 4.96 27.18
C SER A 21 -15.56 4.44 25.85
N ALA A 22 -15.87 5.35 24.92
CA ALA A 22 -16.46 5.02 23.62
C ALA A 22 -15.37 4.64 22.61
N LYS A 23 -15.63 3.62 21.78
CA LYS A 23 -14.72 3.27 20.68
C LYS A 23 -14.84 4.28 19.55
N LEU A 24 -13.71 4.58 18.91
CA LEU A 24 -13.60 5.43 17.74
C LEU A 24 -13.23 4.60 16.51
N ARG A 25 -13.99 4.82 15.44
CA ARG A 25 -13.65 4.41 14.09
C ARG A 25 -13.07 5.62 13.36
N ILE A 26 -11.79 5.55 13.01
CA ILE A 26 -11.14 6.59 12.22
C ILE A 26 -11.60 6.44 10.76
N SER A 27 -12.08 7.52 10.17
CA SER A 27 -12.47 7.58 8.76
C SER A 27 -11.71 8.68 8.02
N GLY A 28 -11.25 8.34 6.83
CA GLY A 28 -10.78 9.31 5.83
C GLY A 28 -11.71 9.23 4.63
N GLY A 29 -11.24 8.61 3.55
CA GLY A 29 -12.07 8.36 2.36
C GLY A 29 -12.97 7.12 2.43
N ASP A 30 -12.80 6.25 3.43
CA ASP A 30 -13.47 4.92 3.48
C ASP A 30 -13.30 4.05 2.21
N SER A 31 -12.31 4.37 1.36
CA SER A 31 -12.05 3.68 0.08
C SER A 31 -11.52 2.25 0.21
N LYS A 32 -11.16 1.86 1.43
CA LYS A 32 -10.48 0.59 1.77
C LYS A 32 -11.22 -0.18 2.86
N THR A 33 -12.51 0.12 3.06
CA THR A 33 -13.36 -0.56 4.06
C THR A 33 -13.46 -2.07 3.83
N PHE A 34 -13.37 -2.49 2.58
CA PHE A 34 -13.33 -3.91 2.19
C PHE A 34 -12.14 -4.69 2.76
N LEU A 35 -11.12 -4.05 3.35
CA LEU A 35 -10.02 -4.75 4.04
C LEU A 35 -10.45 -5.37 5.39
N GLY A 36 -11.72 -5.22 5.77
CA GLY A 36 -12.27 -5.81 7.00
C GLY A 36 -11.71 -5.18 8.27
N LEU A 37 -11.35 -3.88 8.21
CA LEU A 37 -10.97 -3.10 9.38
C LEU A 37 -12.25 -2.92 10.22
N GLY A 38 -12.27 -3.42 11.46
CA GLY A 38 -13.47 -3.47 12.28
C GLY A 38 -14.17 -2.11 12.36
N THR A 39 -15.47 -2.09 12.09
CA THR A 39 -16.26 -0.86 11.89
C THR A 39 -16.97 -0.36 13.15
N SER A 40 -16.60 -0.86 14.34
CA SER A 40 -17.30 -0.54 15.59
C SER A 40 -16.82 0.78 16.19
N GLY A 41 -17.76 1.68 16.49
CA GLY A 41 -17.50 2.91 17.23
C GLY A 41 -18.09 4.15 16.58
N GLU A 42 -17.93 5.28 17.26
CA GLU A 42 -18.26 6.61 16.74
C GLU A 42 -17.24 7.00 15.66
N THR A 43 -17.72 7.61 14.57
CA THR A 43 -16.84 7.96 13.45
C THR A 43 -16.09 9.25 13.75
N LEU A 44 -14.76 9.20 13.67
CA LEU A 44 -13.89 10.38 13.65
C LEU A 44 -13.46 10.62 12.20
N ASP A 45 -14.05 11.63 11.57
CA ASP A 45 -13.75 12.00 10.18
C ASP A 45 -12.54 12.94 10.11
N SER A 46 -11.47 12.48 9.45
CA SER A 46 -10.22 13.22 9.29
C SER A 46 -10.20 14.15 8.07
N ARG A 47 -11.17 14.06 7.15
CA ARG A 47 -11.15 14.77 5.85
C ARG A 47 -11.14 16.28 5.97
N ASN A 48 -11.72 16.83 7.05
CA ASN A 48 -11.69 18.26 7.28
C ASN A 48 -10.24 18.74 7.54
N HIS A 49 -9.41 17.96 8.25
CA HIS A 49 -8.00 18.30 8.48
C HIS A 49 -7.15 18.04 7.23
N SER A 50 -7.06 19.03 6.33
CA SER A 50 -6.59 18.86 4.96
C SER A 50 -5.80 20.08 4.46
N GLY A 51 -4.96 19.86 3.46
CA GLY A 51 -4.07 20.87 2.90
C GLY A 51 -2.63 20.38 2.82
N ILE A 52 -1.96 20.76 1.74
CA ILE A 52 -0.51 20.59 1.57
C ILE A 52 0.15 21.73 2.33
N LEU A 53 0.90 21.38 3.37
CA LEU A 53 1.59 22.32 4.23
C LEU A 53 2.84 22.87 3.53
N GLU A 54 3.58 21.99 2.86
CA GLU A 54 4.85 22.34 2.23
C GLU A 54 5.25 21.29 1.19
N LEU A 55 5.85 21.75 0.09
CA LEU A 55 6.49 20.90 -0.92
C LEU A 55 7.86 21.50 -1.24
N ASP A 56 8.91 20.72 -1.05
CA ASP A 56 10.25 21.06 -1.51
C ASP A 56 10.61 20.17 -2.71
N PRO A 57 10.50 20.68 -3.94
CA PRO A 57 10.83 19.91 -5.13
C PRO A 57 12.34 19.69 -5.29
N THR A 58 13.19 20.47 -4.61
CA THR A 58 14.65 20.34 -4.68
C THR A 58 15.13 19.22 -3.76
N GLN A 59 14.61 19.19 -2.53
CA GLN A 59 14.93 18.15 -1.54
C GLN A 59 14.05 16.90 -1.66
N HIS A 60 13.06 16.92 -2.56
CA HIS A 60 12.18 15.81 -2.88
C HIS A 60 11.40 15.29 -1.67
N TRP A 61 10.73 16.18 -0.96
CA TRP A 61 9.80 15.81 0.10
C TRP A 61 8.55 16.69 0.09
N ILE A 62 7.46 16.15 0.60
CA ILE A 62 6.16 16.83 0.73
C ILE A 62 5.59 16.60 2.12
N ARG A 63 5.02 17.64 2.71
CA ARG A 63 4.31 17.59 3.99
C ARG A 63 2.85 18.00 3.79
N ALA A 64 1.94 17.17 4.26
CA ALA A 64 0.50 17.39 4.11
C ALA A 64 -0.27 16.90 5.33
N ARG A 65 -1.45 17.49 5.53
CA ARG A 65 -2.41 16.99 6.52
C ARG A 65 -3.06 15.69 6.05
N ALA A 66 -3.37 14.81 6.99
CA ALA A 66 -3.82 13.45 6.72
C ALA A 66 -5.17 13.36 5.99
N GLY A 67 -6.05 14.35 6.15
CA GLY A 67 -7.33 14.43 5.44
C GLY A 67 -7.20 14.91 3.99
N THR A 68 -6.03 15.36 3.55
CA THR A 68 -5.79 15.79 2.16
C THR A 68 -6.15 14.67 1.19
N ALA A 69 -6.87 15.01 0.12
CA ALA A 69 -7.22 14.04 -0.91
C ALA A 69 -5.95 13.53 -1.60
N LEU A 70 -5.84 12.22 -1.80
CA LEU A 70 -4.69 11.60 -2.46
C LEU A 70 -4.57 12.10 -3.91
N GLN A 71 -5.69 12.33 -4.59
CA GLN A 71 -5.72 12.90 -5.94
C GLN A 71 -5.15 14.33 -5.99
N GLU A 72 -5.44 15.15 -4.97
CA GLU A 72 -4.90 16.51 -4.85
C GLU A 72 -3.38 16.46 -4.65
N LEU A 73 -2.91 15.61 -3.72
CA LEU A 73 -1.48 15.40 -3.51
C LEU A 73 -0.77 14.94 -4.79
N SER A 74 -1.33 13.95 -5.51
CA SER A 74 -0.78 13.47 -6.78
C SER A 74 -0.74 14.56 -7.85
N ALA A 75 -1.79 15.36 -7.99
CA ALA A 75 -1.82 16.47 -8.94
C ALA A 75 -0.73 17.52 -8.64
N THR A 76 -0.56 17.89 -7.37
CA THR A 76 0.52 18.83 -6.97
C THR A 76 1.90 18.24 -7.24
N LEU A 77 2.13 16.95 -6.98
CA LEU A 77 3.42 16.32 -7.32
C LEU A 77 3.67 16.31 -8.84
N ASP A 78 2.63 16.08 -9.64
CA ASP A 78 2.71 16.02 -11.09
C ASP A 78 3.13 17.37 -11.71
N GLU A 79 2.69 18.49 -11.15
CA GLU A 79 3.11 19.85 -11.54
C GLU A 79 4.63 20.03 -11.46
N HIS A 80 5.29 19.31 -10.54
CA HIS A 80 6.73 19.35 -10.32
C HIS A 80 7.50 18.16 -10.92
N GLN A 81 6.85 17.33 -11.75
CA GLN A 81 7.43 16.07 -12.27
C GLN A 81 7.89 15.12 -11.15
N LEU A 82 7.18 15.14 -10.02
CA LEU A 82 7.40 14.26 -8.87
C LEU A 82 6.33 13.17 -8.82
N MET A 83 6.58 12.13 -8.04
CA MET A 83 5.66 11.02 -7.83
C MET A 83 5.86 10.37 -6.45
N LEU A 84 4.79 9.71 -5.98
CA LEU A 84 4.88 8.72 -4.90
C LEU A 84 5.39 7.40 -5.49
N ALA A 85 6.64 7.03 -5.21
CA ALA A 85 7.26 5.90 -5.88
C ALA A 85 6.66 4.54 -5.51
N PHE A 86 6.02 4.40 -4.35
CA PHE A 86 5.35 3.16 -3.95
C PHE A 86 3.98 2.96 -4.61
N GLU A 87 3.51 3.89 -5.46
CA GLU A 87 2.27 3.76 -6.26
C GLU A 87 1.05 3.31 -5.44
N PRO A 88 0.61 4.10 -4.44
CA PRO A 88 -0.45 3.67 -3.54
C PRO A 88 -1.79 3.52 -4.27
N PRO A 89 -2.53 2.42 -4.05
CA PRO A 89 -3.86 2.29 -4.61
C PRO A 89 -4.86 3.24 -3.93
N ALA A 90 -5.65 3.95 -4.72
CA ALA A 90 -6.68 4.85 -4.21
C ALA A 90 -7.98 4.09 -3.90
N PHE A 91 -8.39 3.19 -4.79
CA PHE A 91 -9.66 2.47 -4.88
C PHE A 91 -10.91 3.34 -5.10
N SER A 92 -10.85 4.63 -4.77
CA SER A 92 -11.86 5.64 -5.10
C SER A 92 -11.25 7.05 -5.02
N ASN A 93 -11.95 8.02 -5.61
CA ASN A 93 -11.49 9.41 -5.69
C ASN A 93 -11.46 10.15 -4.34
N ASN A 94 -12.07 9.58 -3.29
CA ASN A 94 -12.12 10.19 -1.96
C ASN A 94 -11.01 9.69 -1.02
N ALA A 95 -10.08 8.84 -1.50
CA ALA A 95 -8.93 8.38 -0.71
C ALA A 95 -8.12 9.57 -0.15
N THR A 96 -7.63 9.44 1.08
CA THR A 96 -6.84 10.47 1.77
C THR A 96 -5.39 10.03 2.00
N VAL A 97 -4.49 10.98 2.20
CA VAL A 97 -3.07 10.73 2.51
C VAL A 97 -2.91 9.93 3.81
N GLY A 98 -3.73 10.24 4.82
CA GLY A 98 -3.81 9.51 6.09
C GLY A 98 -4.22 8.06 5.90
N GLY A 99 -5.29 7.82 5.12
CA GLY A 99 -5.75 6.46 4.82
C GLY A 99 -4.72 5.66 4.01
N MET A 100 -4.01 6.30 3.09
CA MET A 100 -2.89 5.71 2.36
C MET A 100 -1.79 5.24 3.33
N VAL A 101 -1.35 6.10 4.25
CA VAL A 101 -0.30 5.73 5.22
C VAL A 101 -0.79 4.65 6.19
N ALA A 102 -1.97 4.83 6.76
CA ALA A 102 -2.55 3.90 7.72
C ALA A 102 -2.73 2.50 7.13
N THR A 103 -3.04 2.36 5.85
CA THR A 103 -3.19 1.06 5.18
C THR A 103 -1.88 0.47 4.68
N GLY A 104 -0.84 1.28 4.45
CA GLY A 104 0.49 0.80 4.07
C GLY A 104 0.56 0.06 2.73
N LEU A 105 -0.51 0.15 1.92
CA LEU A 105 -0.59 -0.51 0.62
C LEU A 105 0.33 0.16 -0.39
N ALA A 106 0.91 -0.66 -1.26
CA ALA A 106 1.80 -0.22 -2.34
C ALA A 106 1.43 -0.93 -3.64
N GLY A 107 1.71 -0.28 -4.75
CA GLY A 107 1.43 -0.76 -6.09
C GLY A 107 2.58 -1.56 -6.71
N PRO A 108 2.55 -1.74 -8.03
CA PRO A 108 3.46 -2.63 -8.75
C PRO A 108 4.95 -2.29 -8.60
N ARG A 109 5.31 -1.02 -8.37
CA ARG A 109 6.71 -0.60 -8.20
C ARG A 109 7.36 -1.03 -6.87
N ARG A 110 6.60 -1.50 -5.88
CA ARG A 110 7.12 -1.76 -4.52
C ARG A 110 8.47 -2.50 -4.46
N PRO A 111 8.73 -3.58 -5.25
CA PRO A 111 10.01 -4.30 -5.15
C PRO A 111 11.23 -3.48 -5.53
N TRP A 112 11.07 -2.47 -6.38
CA TRP A 112 12.18 -1.66 -6.90
C TRP A 112 12.27 -0.29 -6.23
N ALA A 113 11.15 0.23 -5.71
CA ALA A 113 11.11 1.56 -5.09
C ALA A 113 10.87 1.56 -3.58
N GLY A 114 10.54 0.42 -2.97
CA GLY A 114 10.10 0.36 -1.58
C GLY A 114 8.59 0.63 -1.42
N GLY A 115 8.09 0.42 -0.21
CA GLY A 115 6.71 0.70 0.17
C GLY A 115 6.55 2.05 0.86
N VAL A 116 5.38 2.22 1.49
CA VAL A 116 5.02 3.44 2.23
C VAL A 116 6.00 3.72 3.37
N ALA A 117 6.37 2.70 4.14
CA ALA A 117 7.23 2.83 5.31
C ALA A 117 8.62 3.39 4.97
N GLU A 118 9.18 2.98 3.83
CA GLU A 118 10.49 3.43 3.36
C GLU A 118 10.47 4.89 2.86
N HIS A 119 9.28 5.45 2.60
CA HIS A 119 9.11 6.81 2.11
C HIS A 119 8.51 7.75 3.16
N LEU A 120 8.04 7.21 4.28
CA LEU A 120 7.48 7.96 5.39
C LEU A 120 8.60 8.50 6.29
N GLN A 121 8.94 9.78 6.12
CA GLN A 121 10.01 10.42 6.90
C GLN A 121 9.59 10.68 8.35
N GLY A 122 8.32 11.02 8.55
CA GLY A 122 7.79 11.32 9.87
C GLY A 122 6.47 12.07 9.79
N GLY A 123 6.06 12.65 10.92
CA GLY A 123 4.82 13.41 11.00
C GLY A 123 4.28 13.45 12.42
N SER A 124 2.97 13.60 12.54
CA SER A 124 2.27 13.71 13.81
C SER A 124 1.02 12.85 13.84
N LEU A 125 0.68 12.33 15.01
CA LEU A 125 -0.57 11.63 15.29
C LEU A 125 -1.15 12.10 16.62
N ILE A 126 -2.45 11.96 16.80
CA ILE A 126 -3.14 12.20 18.08
C ILE A 126 -3.42 10.84 18.71
N ASP A 127 -2.87 10.63 19.90
CA ASP A 127 -2.99 9.38 20.64
C ASP A 127 -4.34 9.27 21.39
N GLY A 128 -4.60 8.12 22.03
CA GLY A 128 -5.86 7.83 22.73
C GLY A 128 -6.11 8.69 23.98
N THR A 129 -5.14 9.53 24.37
CA THR A 129 -5.28 10.52 25.45
C THR A 129 -5.55 11.93 24.92
N GLY A 130 -5.66 12.08 23.59
CA GLY A 130 -5.82 13.38 22.94
C GLY A 130 -4.54 14.22 22.95
N GLN A 131 -3.36 13.58 23.06
CA GLN A 131 -2.07 14.27 22.97
C GLN A 131 -1.50 14.15 21.55
N MET A 132 -0.92 15.23 21.06
CA MET A 132 -0.16 15.22 19.81
C MET A 132 1.19 14.54 20.03
N ARG A 133 1.53 13.56 19.19
CA ARG A 133 2.77 12.78 19.26
C ARG A 133 3.45 12.82 17.89
N HIS A 134 4.75 13.06 17.89
CA HIS A 134 5.54 13.04 16.66
C HIS A 134 6.09 11.64 16.37
N PHE A 135 6.10 11.25 15.11
CA PHE A 135 6.69 10.00 14.64
C PHE A 135 7.75 10.25 13.57
N GLY A 136 8.60 9.25 13.34
CA GLY A 136 9.81 9.36 12.51
C GLY A 136 11.11 9.45 13.31
N GLY A 137 11.01 9.41 14.65
CA GLY A 137 12.14 9.28 15.57
C GLY A 137 12.21 7.91 16.24
N GLU A 138 13.02 7.80 17.29
CA GLU A 138 13.23 6.55 18.06
C GLU A 138 11.97 6.10 18.82
N ASP A 139 11.19 7.06 19.36
CA ASP A 139 10.01 6.76 20.19
C ASP A 139 8.85 6.15 19.38
N ILE A 140 8.60 6.70 18.19
CA ILE A 140 7.52 6.26 17.30
C ILE A 140 8.09 6.10 15.88
N PRO A 141 8.61 4.91 15.54
CA PRO A 141 9.19 4.65 14.24
C PRO A 141 8.13 4.72 13.11
N SER A 142 8.45 5.41 12.01
CA SER A 142 7.58 5.49 10.83
C SER A 142 7.12 4.12 10.31
N ARG A 143 7.99 3.11 10.40
CA ARG A 143 7.69 1.73 9.98
C ARG A 143 6.52 1.08 10.73
N LEU A 144 6.21 1.54 11.95
CA LEU A 144 5.08 1.04 12.75
C LEU A 144 3.80 1.83 12.47
N VAL A 145 3.92 3.10 12.08
CA VAL A 145 2.76 3.95 11.71
C VAL A 145 2.22 3.54 10.33
N ALA A 146 3.10 3.28 9.36
CA ALA A 146 2.73 2.78 8.06
C ALA A 146 2.10 1.38 8.17
N GLY A 147 0.85 1.22 7.75
CA GLY A 147 0.12 -0.05 7.92
C GLY A 147 -0.43 -0.29 9.33
N SER A 148 -0.44 0.71 10.22
CA SER A 148 -1.00 0.60 11.57
C SER A 148 -2.53 0.44 11.61
N LEU A 149 -3.21 0.71 10.49
CA LEU A 149 -4.67 0.65 10.35
C LEU A 149 -5.41 1.55 11.37
N GLY A 150 -4.78 2.65 11.81
CA GLY A 150 -5.35 3.58 12.77
C GLY A 150 -5.23 3.15 14.24
N ARG A 151 -4.58 2.02 14.52
CA ARG A 151 -4.48 1.46 15.89
C ARG A 151 -3.58 2.24 16.83
N LEU A 152 -2.73 3.13 16.31
CA LEU A 152 -1.81 3.95 17.10
C LEU A 152 -2.36 5.33 17.43
N GLY A 153 -3.45 5.73 16.78
CA GLY A 153 -3.94 7.10 16.83
C GLY A 153 -4.41 7.61 15.48
N VAL A 154 -4.95 8.82 15.51
CA VAL A 154 -5.35 9.56 14.31
C VAL A 154 -4.11 10.27 13.76
N ILE A 155 -3.62 9.83 12.61
CA ILE A 155 -2.55 10.55 11.91
C ILE A 155 -3.08 11.94 11.55
N SER A 156 -2.37 13.00 11.95
CA SER A 156 -2.73 14.40 11.65
C SER A 156 -1.88 14.94 10.52
N GLU A 157 -0.57 14.79 10.59
CA GLU A 157 0.39 15.31 9.60
C GLU A 157 1.35 14.23 9.13
N ILE A 158 1.73 14.32 7.86
CA ILE A 158 2.58 13.33 7.20
C ILE A 158 3.64 14.07 6.39
N CYS A 159 4.90 13.69 6.56
CA CYS A 159 6.03 14.08 5.73
C CYS A 159 6.53 12.86 4.94
N LEU A 160 6.51 12.97 3.61
CA LEU A 160 6.90 11.90 2.68
C LEU A 160 8.10 12.34 1.84
N ARG A 161 9.03 11.42 1.65
CA ARG A 161 10.00 11.50 0.56
C ARG A 161 9.29 11.15 -0.75
N VAL A 162 9.52 11.96 -1.77
CA VAL A 162 9.00 11.76 -3.13
C VAL A 162 10.16 11.51 -4.11
N ARG A 163 9.84 11.12 -5.34
CA ARG A 163 10.83 10.84 -6.38
C ARG A 163 10.50 11.60 -7.65
N GLN A 164 11.52 11.90 -8.44
CA GLN A 164 11.31 12.37 -9.81
C GLN A 164 10.66 11.29 -10.65
N LYS A 165 9.74 11.70 -11.52
CA LYS A 165 9.22 10.82 -12.57
C LYS A 165 10.35 10.38 -13.51
N PRO A 166 10.33 9.13 -13.99
CA PRO A 166 11.32 8.67 -14.94
C PRO A 166 11.21 9.42 -16.27
N ARG A 167 12.34 9.64 -16.95
CA ARG A 167 12.40 10.34 -18.25
C ARG A 167 11.77 9.54 -19.38
N GLN A 168 11.78 8.22 -19.25
CA GLN A 168 11.20 7.28 -20.20
C GLN A 168 10.52 6.16 -19.42
N SER A 169 9.31 5.80 -19.83
CA SER A 169 8.61 4.57 -19.45
C SER A 169 8.35 3.73 -20.70
N LEU A 170 8.39 2.41 -20.55
CA LEU A 170 8.00 1.46 -21.57
C LEU A 170 7.43 0.19 -20.92
N THR A 171 6.26 -0.24 -21.38
CA THR A 171 5.69 -1.53 -21.00
C THR A 171 5.85 -2.55 -22.12
N LEU A 172 6.38 -3.72 -21.77
CA LEU A 172 6.58 -4.87 -22.66
C LEU A 172 5.64 -6.01 -22.26
N ARG A 173 5.06 -6.67 -23.27
CA ARG A 173 4.29 -7.90 -23.15
C ARG A 173 5.09 -9.06 -23.74
N LEU A 174 5.22 -10.15 -22.99
CA LEU A 174 5.89 -11.38 -23.39
C LEU A 174 4.94 -12.57 -23.25
N GLU A 175 4.78 -13.33 -24.33
CA GLU A 175 3.98 -14.57 -24.35
C GLU A 175 4.80 -15.74 -23.80
N ILE A 176 5.03 -15.73 -22.49
CA ILE A 176 5.73 -16.79 -21.78
C ILE A 176 4.89 -17.30 -20.63
N SER A 177 5.17 -18.53 -20.17
CA SER A 177 4.47 -19.11 -19.03
C SER A 177 4.93 -18.49 -17.70
N GLN A 178 4.08 -18.59 -16.67
CA GLN A 178 4.42 -18.17 -15.31
C GLN A 178 5.70 -18.81 -14.78
N SER A 179 5.91 -20.11 -15.05
CA SER A 179 7.14 -20.83 -14.65
C SER A 179 8.37 -20.24 -15.31
N LEU A 180 8.30 -19.96 -16.61
CA LEU A 180 9.41 -19.35 -17.35
C LEU A 180 9.66 -17.91 -16.88
N ALA A 181 8.61 -17.13 -16.61
CA ALA A 181 8.73 -15.78 -16.07
C ALA A 181 9.47 -15.77 -14.72
N LEU A 182 9.07 -16.63 -13.77
CA LEU A 182 9.73 -16.76 -12.46
C LEU A 182 11.21 -17.13 -12.60
N HIS A 183 11.55 -18.03 -13.52
CA HIS A 183 12.94 -18.39 -13.80
C HIS A 183 13.73 -17.23 -14.42
N GLN A 184 13.14 -16.47 -15.35
CA GLN A 184 13.81 -15.35 -16.01
C GLN A 184 14.03 -14.15 -15.09
N PHE A 185 13.18 -13.91 -14.08
CA PHE A 185 13.36 -12.79 -13.14
C PHE A 185 14.71 -12.82 -12.45
N HIS A 186 15.19 -13.99 -12.03
CA HIS A 186 16.51 -14.10 -11.39
C HIS A 186 17.63 -13.67 -12.33
N SER A 187 17.49 -13.92 -13.63
CA SER A 187 18.44 -13.47 -14.64
C SER A 187 18.35 -11.97 -14.85
N TRP A 188 17.16 -11.41 -15.06
CA TRP A 188 17.00 -9.96 -15.32
C TRP A 188 17.41 -9.07 -14.14
N MET A 189 17.20 -9.53 -12.90
CA MET A 189 17.65 -8.82 -11.71
C MET A 189 19.18 -8.70 -11.63
N ARG A 190 19.94 -9.65 -12.23
CA ARG A 190 21.41 -9.60 -12.27
C ARG A 190 21.96 -8.58 -13.26
N TYR A 191 21.17 -8.18 -14.26
CA TYR A 191 21.62 -7.25 -15.32
C TYR A 191 21.35 -5.77 -15.00
N SER A 192 20.99 -5.44 -13.75
CA SER A 192 20.60 -4.08 -13.35
C SER A 192 19.59 -3.45 -14.31
N SER A 193 18.65 -4.28 -14.80
CA SER A 193 17.60 -3.83 -15.71
C SER A 193 16.79 -2.72 -15.03
N PRO A 194 16.38 -1.65 -15.74
CA PRO A 194 15.56 -0.55 -15.22
C PRO A 194 14.10 -1.01 -14.98
N LEU A 195 13.93 -2.20 -14.40
CA LEU A 195 12.63 -2.76 -14.05
C LEU A 195 12.00 -1.94 -12.93
N SER A 196 10.72 -1.66 -13.10
CA SER A 196 9.91 -0.93 -12.14
C SER A 196 8.51 -1.52 -11.99
N GLY A 197 8.20 -2.60 -12.71
CA GLY A 197 6.92 -3.27 -12.69
C GLY A 197 7.05 -4.67 -13.29
N SER A 198 6.35 -5.64 -12.68
CA SER A 198 6.21 -6.99 -13.22
C SER A 198 4.85 -7.54 -12.86
N CYS A 199 4.09 -7.97 -13.85
CA CYS A 199 2.81 -8.63 -13.66
C CYS A 199 2.66 -9.79 -14.64
N HIS A 200 2.28 -10.97 -14.17
CA HIS A 200 1.88 -12.06 -15.04
C HIS A 200 0.39 -12.36 -14.81
N THR A 201 -0.44 -12.04 -15.81
CA THR A 201 -1.92 -12.12 -15.70
C THR A 201 -2.44 -13.56 -15.69
N GLY A 202 -1.64 -14.49 -16.23
CA GLY A 202 -1.98 -15.89 -16.45
C GLY A 202 -1.71 -16.28 -17.89
N ASP A 203 -1.96 -15.33 -18.80
CA ASP A 203 -1.78 -15.49 -20.24
C ASP A 203 -0.42 -14.97 -20.73
N ALA A 204 0.03 -13.84 -20.18
CA ALA A 204 1.29 -13.21 -20.56
C ALA A 204 1.97 -12.52 -19.38
N LEU A 205 3.28 -12.33 -19.53
CA LEU A 205 4.07 -11.48 -18.65
C LEU A 205 4.09 -10.05 -19.19
N TYR A 206 3.94 -9.10 -18.28
CA TYR A 206 4.08 -7.67 -18.50
C TYR A 206 5.22 -7.13 -17.64
N LEU A 207 6.10 -6.34 -18.24
CA LEU A 207 7.25 -5.72 -17.59
C LEU A 207 7.23 -4.22 -17.85
N ARG A 208 7.47 -3.42 -16.82
CA ARG A 208 7.68 -1.97 -16.96
C ARG A 208 9.15 -1.66 -16.83
N LEU A 209 9.66 -0.90 -17.78
CA LEU A 209 11.02 -0.40 -17.85
C LEU A 209 11.00 1.12 -17.73
N GLU A 210 11.68 1.68 -16.73
CA GLU A 210 11.70 3.11 -16.49
C GLU A 210 13.07 3.63 -16.09
N GLY A 211 13.49 4.73 -16.72
CA GLY A 211 14.81 5.32 -16.46
C GLY A 211 15.21 6.32 -17.55
N THR A 212 16.50 6.34 -17.91
CA THR A 212 16.96 7.10 -19.07
C THR A 212 16.57 6.40 -20.37
N PRO A 213 16.38 7.14 -21.49
CA PRO A 213 16.06 6.54 -22.78
C PRO A 213 17.02 5.43 -23.20
N GLU A 214 18.31 5.58 -22.93
CA GLU A 214 19.35 4.61 -23.28
C GLU A 214 19.25 3.34 -22.44
N ALA A 215 18.95 3.47 -21.14
CA ALA A 215 18.77 2.32 -20.25
C ALA A 215 17.54 1.51 -20.66
N VAL A 216 16.42 2.19 -20.93
CA VAL A 216 15.18 1.54 -21.40
C VAL A 216 15.41 0.86 -22.75
N LYS A 217 16.07 1.53 -23.71
CA LYS A 217 16.38 0.95 -25.02
C LYS A 217 17.26 -0.30 -24.91
N ARG A 218 18.32 -0.27 -24.10
CA ARG A 218 19.18 -1.44 -23.87
C ARG A 218 18.40 -2.61 -23.27
N ALA A 219 17.58 -2.34 -22.26
CA ALA A 219 16.77 -3.37 -21.62
C ALA A 219 15.73 -3.98 -22.56
N ARG A 220 15.06 -3.16 -23.38
CA ARG A 220 14.16 -3.62 -24.45
C ARG A 220 14.87 -4.59 -25.40
N SER A 221 16.07 -4.24 -25.87
CA SER A 221 16.84 -5.10 -26.79
C SER A 221 17.22 -6.46 -26.18
N LEU A 222 17.45 -6.51 -24.87
CA LEU A 222 17.80 -7.75 -24.16
C LEU A 222 16.60 -8.61 -23.81
N ILE A 223 15.49 -7.98 -23.41
CA ILE A 223 14.28 -8.67 -22.93
C ILE A 223 13.39 -9.11 -24.10
N GLY A 224 13.28 -8.29 -25.15
CA GLY A 224 12.33 -8.51 -26.25
C GLY A 224 10.88 -8.24 -25.84
N GLY A 225 9.94 -8.87 -26.55
CA GLY A 225 8.50 -8.68 -26.33
C GLY A 225 7.89 -7.52 -27.14
N GLU A 226 6.57 -7.43 -27.08
CA GLU A 226 5.77 -6.43 -27.79
C GLU A 226 5.50 -5.22 -26.89
N GLU A 227 5.56 -4.02 -27.44
CA GLU A 227 5.20 -2.81 -26.68
C GLU A 227 3.68 -2.75 -26.47
N THR A 228 3.27 -2.32 -25.29
CA THR A 228 1.85 -2.19 -24.95
C THR A 228 1.59 -0.98 -24.06
N SER A 229 0.32 -0.74 -23.74
CA SER A 229 -0.11 0.41 -22.94
C SER A 229 0.30 0.29 -21.47
N ASP A 230 0.72 1.41 -20.88
CA ASP A 230 1.02 1.52 -19.45
C ASP A 230 -0.24 1.48 -18.56
N SER A 231 -1.45 1.58 -19.14
CA SER A 231 -2.73 1.53 -18.42
C SER A 231 -2.92 0.27 -17.56
N LEU A 232 -2.28 -0.84 -17.95
CA LEU A 232 -2.25 -2.08 -17.17
C LEU A 232 -1.80 -1.84 -15.72
N TRP A 233 -0.83 -0.96 -15.49
CA TRP A 233 -0.28 -0.74 -14.15
C TRP A 233 -1.25 -0.01 -13.24
N ASP A 234 -1.99 0.95 -13.79
CA ASP A 234 -3.09 1.61 -13.08
C ASP A 234 -4.21 0.61 -12.78
N ASP A 235 -4.59 -0.23 -13.74
CA ASP A 235 -5.61 -1.25 -13.53
C ASP A 235 -5.17 -2.35 -12.57
N LEU A 236 -3.89 -2.70 -12.53
CA LEU A 236 -3.34 -3.64 -11.55
C LEU A 236 -3.36 -3.03 -10.15
N ARG A 237 -2.86 -1.80 -10.01
CA ARG A 237 -2.84 -1.06 -8.74
C ARG A 237 -4.25 -0.90 -8.17
N GLU A 238 -5.19 -0.46 -9.00
CA GLU A 238 -6.58 -0.19 -8.60
C GLU A 238 -7.48 -1.44 -8.63
N GLN A 239 -6.92 -2.64 -8.87
CA GLN A 239 -7.61 -3.92 -8.95
C GLN A 239 -8.78 -3.95 -9.96
N ARG A 240 -8.59 -3.35 -11.14
CA ARG A 240 -9.58 -3.24 -12.23
C ARG A 240 -9.42 -4.28 -13.34
N LEU A 241 -8.30 -5.00 -13.37
CA LEU A 241 -8.08 -6.11 -14.31
C LEU A 241 -9.20 -7.16 -14.20
N SER A 242 -9.49 -7.86 -15.31
CA SER A 242 -10.53 -8.89 -15.38
C SER A 242 -10.40 -9.96 -14.30
N PHE A 243 -9.17 -10.33 -13.92
CA PHE A 243 -8.85 -11.23 -12.82
C PHE A 243 -9.57 -10.88 -11.50
N PHE A 244 -9.65 -9.59 -11.15
CA PHE A 244 -10.23 -9.14 -9.89
C PHE A 244 -11.76 -9.18 -9.87
N ARG A 245 -12.41 -9.24 -11.04
CA ARG A 245 -13.88 -9.29 -11.20
C ARG A 245 -14.50 -10.64 -10.81
N ASP A 246 -13.68 -11.67 -10.68
CA ASP A 246 -14.12 -12.97 -10.17
C ASP A 246 -14.70 -12.83 -8.74
N PRO A 247 -15.90 -13.36 -8.43
CA PRO A 247 -16.54 -13.14 -7.14
C PRO A 247 -15.92 -13.92 -5.99
N ARG A 248 -15.00 -14.86 -6.26
CA ARG A 248 -14.33 -15.64 -5.19
C ARG A 248 -13.49 -14.74 -4.29
N PRO A 249 -13.27 -15.15 -3.02
CA PRO A 249 -12.36 -14.46 -2.13
C PRO A 249 -11.00 -14.21 -2.78
N LEU A 250 -10.51 -12.98 -2.66
CA LEU A 250 -9.20 -12.56 -3.11
C LEU A 250 -8.19 -12.78 -2.00
N TRP A 251 -7.16 -13.56 -2.28
CA TRP A 251 -6.04 -13.82 -1.38
C TRP A 251 -4.78 -13.16 -1.90
N CYS A 252 -4.09 -12.43 -1.04
CA CYS A 252 -2.71 -11.99 -1.27
C CYS A 252 -1.78 -12.99 -0.61
N ILE A 253 -1.00 -13.72 -1.41
CA ILE A 253 0.01 -14.66 -0.93
C ILE A 253 1.38 -14.06 -1.18
N HIS A 254 2.13 -13.85 -0.10
CA HIS A 254 3.54 -13.51 -0.19
C HIS A 254 4.35 -14.80 -0.32
N ALA A 255 5.31 -14.81 -1.24
CA ALA A 255 6.19 -15.93 -1.52
C ALA A 255 7.65 -15.46 -1.53
N ASN A 256 8.55 -16.35 -1.16
CA ASN A 256 9.99 -16.08 -1.31
C ASN A 256 10.36 -16.04 -2.80
N ALA A 257 11.21 -15.08 -3.17
CA ALA A 257 11.58 -14.81 -4.57
C ALA A 257 12.19 -16.03 -5.29
N SER A 258 12.83 -16.94 -4.56
CA SER A 258 13.47 -18.14 -5.13
C SER A 258 12.55 -19.34 -5.32
N VAL A 259 11.28 -19.24 -4.90
CA VAL A 259 10.36 -20.38 -4.90
C VAL A 259 9.72 -20.57 -6.29
N PRO A 260 9.83 -21.77 -6.90
CA PRO A 260 9.27 -22.01 -8.23
C PRO A 260 7.75 -21.89 -8.25
N GLN A 261 7.18 -21.93 -9.46
CA GLN A 261 5.72 -21.99 -9.60
C GLN A 261 5.20 -23.27 -8.92
N ARG A 262 4.14 -23.13 -8.14
CA ARG A 262 3.40 -24.25 -7.56
C ARG A 262 1.93 -24.08 -7.92
N LYS A 263 1.24 -25.20 -8.12
CA LYS A 263 -0.20 -25.19 -8.35
C LYS A 263 -0.90 -24.70 -7.08
N LEU A 264 -1.63 -23.59 -7.22
CA LEU A 264 -2.53 -23.06 -6.20
C LEU A 264 -3.98 -23.41 -6.57
N PRO A 265 -4.90 -23.50 -5.60
CA PRO A 265 -6.27 -23.93 -5.85
C PRO A 265 -7.13 -22.78 -6.41
N GLY A 266 -6.82 -22.33 -7.62
CA GLY A 266 -7.55 -21.29 -8.33
C GLY A 266 -6.69 -20.51 -9.32
N PRO A 267 -7.28 -19.54 -10.05
CA PRO A 267 -6.53 -18.62 -10.91
C PRO A 267 -5.55 -17.78 -10.09
N VAL A 268 -4.37 -17.57 -10.66
CA VAL A 268 -3.28 -16.83 -10.02
C VAL A 268 -2.78 -15.74 -10.94
N LEU A 269 -2.71 -14.52 -10.43
CA LEU A 269 -1.98 -13.42 -11.03
C LEU A 269 -0.69 -13.20 -10.21
N LEU A 270 0.46 -13.19 -10.89
CA LEU A 270 1.75 -12.91 -10.25
C LEU A 270 2.04 -11.43 -10.35
N ASP A 271 2.49 -10.84 -9.25
CA ASP A 271 2.91 -9.44 -9.16
C ASP A 271 4.27 -9.38 -8.43
N TRP A 272 4.93 -8.23 -8.46
CA TRP A 272 6.18 -8.01 -7.74
C TRP A 272 7.28 -9.04 -8.05
N GLY A 273 7.41 -9.39 -9.33
CA GLY A 273 8.35 -10.43 -9.77
C GLY A 273 8.01 -11.84 -9.26
N GLY A 274 6.77 -12.06 -8.82
CA GLY A 274 6.28 -13.34 -8.29
C GLY A 274 6.32 -13.50 -6.78
N THR A 275 6.84 -12.49 -6.06
CA THR A 275 6.85 -12.46 -4.59
C THR A 275 5.48 -12.11 -4.01
N GLN A 276 4.62 -11.44 -4.79
CA GLN A 276 3.20 -11.30 -4.50
C GLN A 276 2.40 -12.16 -5.49
N ARG A 277 1.49 -12.97 -4.98
CA ARG A 277 0.60 -13.81 -5.79
C ARG A 277 -0.83 -13.55 -5.38
N TRP A 278 -1.59 -12.94 -6.27
CA TRP A 278 -3.02 -12.79 -6.12
C TRP A 278 -3.71 -14.09 -6.51
N LEU A 279 -4.54 -14.64 -5.63
CA LEU A 279 -5.26 -15.90 -5.83
C LEU A 279 -6.76 -15.67 -5.64
N LYS A 280 -7.56 -16.11 -6.62
CA LYS A 280 -9.02 -16.22 -6.48
C LYS A 280 -9.39 -17.64 -6.09
N SER A 281 -9.86 -17.84 -4.87
CA SER A 281 -10.17 -19.19 -4.35
C SER A 281 -11.25 -19.17 -3.27
N ALA A 282 -12.14 -20.17 -3.33
CA ALA A 282 -13.15 -20.44 -2.32
C ALA A 282 -12.77 -21.61 -1.39
N GLU A 283 -11.53 -22.12 -1.51
CA GLU A 283 -11.04 -23.15 -0.59
C GLU A 283 -11.00 -22.64 0.86
N PRO A 284 -11.14 -23.53 1.85
CA PRO A 284 -11.03 -23.14 3.26
C PRO A 284 -9.70 -22.43 3.56
N THR A 285 -9.74 -21.42 4.44
CA THR A 285 -8.56 -20.66 4.92
C THR A 285 -7.34 -21.53 5.19
N LEU A 286 -7.52 -22.63 5.93
CA LEU A 286 -6.42 -23.50 6.34
C LEU A 286 -5.71 -24.16 5.14
N VAL A 287 -6.44 -24.42 4.05
CA VAL A 287 -5.87 -24.95 2.81
C VAL A 287 -5.00 -23.88 2.15
N ILE A 288 -5.51 -22.66 2.02
CA ILE A 288 -4.75 -21.54 1.44
C ILE A 288 -3.49 -21.23 2.25
N GLN A 289 -3.61 -21.20 3.58
CA GLN A 289 -2.47 -20.96 4.48
C GLN A 289 -1.39 -22.02 4.34
N ARG A 290 -1.75 -23.31 4.24
CA ARG A 290 -0.77 -24.39 3.98
C ARG A 290 -0.04 -24.18 2.67
N HIS A 291 -0.73 -23.78 1.60
CA HIS A 291 -0.09 -23.45 0.34
C HIS A 291 0.88 -22.27 0.46
N ALA A 292 0.50 -21.20 1.16
CA ALA A 292 1.37 -20.05 1.38
C ALA A 292 2.60 -20.37 2.24
N GLN A 293 2.43 -21.15 3.32
CA GLN A 293 3.55 -21.65 4.13
C GLN A 293 4.52 -22.49 3.30
N ALA A 294 3.99 -23.33 2.40
CA ALA A 294 4.81 -24.12 1.49
C ALA A 294 5.53 -23.28 0.42
N LEU A 295 5.14 -22.01 0.25
CA LEU A 295 5.86 -20.99 -0.53
C LEU A 295 6.84 -20.16 0.33
N GLY A 296 6.98 -20.49 1.61
CA GLY A 296 7.84 -19.78 2.56
C GLY A 296 7.30 -18.42 3.00
N GLY A 297 6.00 -18.16 2.81
CA GLY A 297 5.37 -16.90 3.19
C GLY A 297 3.98 -17.08 3.80
N GLN A 298 3.14 -16.06 3.63
CA GLN A 298 1.85 -15.95 4.33
C GLN A 298 0.73 -15.58 3.35
N ALA A 299 -0.50 -15.98 3.70
CA ALA A 299 -1.70 -15.62 2.98
C ALA A 299 -2.56 -14.65 3.80
N ILE A 300 -3.06 -13.62 3.15
CA ILE A 300 -3.99 -12.63 3.72
C ILE A 300 -5.22 -12.61 2.82
N CYS A 301 -6.41 -12.72 3.41
CA CYS A 301 -7.64 -12.50 2.67
C CYS A 301 -7.86 -10.98 2.50
N PHE A 302 -7.85 -10.52 1.25
CA PHE A 302 -8.01 -9.12 0.89
C PHE A 302 -9.48 -8.69 0.77
N THR A 303 -10.38 -9.66 0.64
CA THR A 303 -11.84 -9.48 0.68
C THR A 303 -12.39 -10.42 1.77
N PRO A 304 -12.21 -10.09 3.06
CA PRO A 304 -12.41 -11.00 4.18
C PRO A 304 -13.88 -11.28 4.51
N ASP A 305 -14.84 -10.76 3.74
CA ASP A 305 -16.25 -11.10 3.87
C ASP A 305 -16.41 -12.63 3.69
N GLY A 306 -16.48 -13.34 4.83
CA GLY A 306 -16.54 -14.80 4.89
C GLY A 306 -15.20 -15.55 4.92
N CYS A 307 -14.05 -14.88 4.99
CA CYS A 307 -12.71 -15.53 4.99
C CYS A 307 -11.69 -14.80 5.88
N ALA A 308 -10.82 -15.55 6.57
CA ALA A 308 -9.80 -15.03 7.50
C ALA A 308 -8.42 -15.68 7.22
N PRO A 309 -7.28 -15.14 7.68
CA PRO A 309 -7.13 -13.84 8.31
C PRO A 309 -7.20 -12.71 7.27
N GLY A 310 -8.02 -11.69 7.55
CA GLY A 310 -7.89 -10.40 6.89
C GLY A 310 -6.63 -9.66 7.34
N LEU A 311 -6.29 -8.54 6.68
CA LEU A 311 -5.12 -7.72 7.05
C LEU A 311 -5.16 -7.29 8.53
N ALA A 312 -6.35 -6.95 9.02
CA ALA A 312 -6.56 -6.58 10.40
C ALA A 312 -6.32 -7.72 11.40
N GLN A 313 -6.41 -8.98 10.97
CA GLN A 313 -6.39 -10.17 11.83
C GLN A 313 -4.99 -10.81 11.90
N LEU A 314 -3.99 -10.23 11.23
CA LEU A 314 -2.62 -10.71 11.33
C LEU A 314 -2.05 -10.52 12.74
N PRO A 315 -1.17 -11.44 13.20
CA PRO A 315 -0.49 -11.29 14.48
C PRO A 315 0.27 -9.96 14.53
N GLU A 316 -0.07 -9.15 15.53
CA GLU A 316 0.62 -7.89 15.82
C GLU A 316 2.02 -8.20 16.37
N ALA A 317 3.06 -7.64 15.74
CA ALA A 317 4.43 -7.71 16.24
C ALA A 317 4.53 -7.14 17.67
N GLU A 318 5.53 -7.57 18.44
CA GLU A 318 5.65 -7.22 19.86
C GLU A 318 5.85 -5.71 20.08
N ASP A 319 6.70 -5.09 19.25
CA ASP A 319 6.97 -3.65 19.26
C ASP A 319 5.71 -2.82 18.94
N MET A 320 4.96 -3.24 17.91
CA MET A 320 3.66 -2.66 17.54
C MET A 320 2.67 -2.75 18.70
N ARG A 321 2.57 -3.93 19.35
CA ARG A 321 1.66 -4.13 20.49
C ARG A 321 2.05 -3.28 21.70
N ALA A 322 3.35 -3.16 21.99
CA ALA A 322 3.86 -2.34 23.08
C ALA A 322 3.55 -0.86 22.84
N LEU A 323 3.85 -0.37 21.63
CA LEU A 323 3.57 1.00 21.22
C LEU A 323 2.08 1.33 21.27
N ARG A 324 1.21 0.42 20.82
CA ARG A 324 -0.24 0.61 20.91
C ARG A 324 -0.72 0.74 22.36
N LYS A 325 -0.21 -0.08 23.28
CA LYS A 325 -0.56 0.04 24.70
C LYS A 325 -0.15 1.38 25.30
N GLN A 326 0.97 1.95 24.83
CA GLN A 326 1.45 3.25 25.26
C GLN A 326 0.60 4.40 24.70
N LEU A 327 0.25 4.34 23.41
CA LEU A 327 -0.49 5.42 22.73
C LEU A 327 -2.00 5.34 22.96
N ASP A 328 -2.56 4.15 23.18
CA ASP A 328 -3.99 3.95 23.39
C ASP A 328 -4.25 3.02 24.59
N PRO A 329 -4.00 3.48 25.82
CA PRO A 329 -4.13 2.64 27.02
C PRO A 329 -5.57 2.18 27.30
N GLN A 330 -6.58 2.90 26.81
CA GLN A 330 -8.00 2.54 26.96
C GLN A 330 -8.54 1.75 25.75
N GLY A 331 -7.72 1.59 24.71
CA GLY A 331 -8.09 0.88 23.48
C GLY A 331 -9.22 1.58 22.71
N LEU A 332 -9.28 2.92 22.69
CA LEU A 332 -10.31 3.69 22.00
C LEU A 332 -10.37 3.37 20.50
N PHE A 333 -9.22 3.17 19.85
CA PHE A 333 -9.18 2.94 18.40
C PHE A 333 -9.55 1.50 18.06
N SER A 334 -10.48 1.33 17.12
CA SER A 334 -10.98 0.02 16.71
C SER A 334 -9.87 -0.87 16.12
N ARG A 335 -10.07 -2.19 16.19
CA ARG A 335 -9.13 -3.21 15.74
C ARG A 335 -9.46 -3.74 14.35
#